data_AF-A0A6J4E530-F1
#
_entry.id   AF-A0A6J4E530-F1
#
_cell.length_a   1.000
_cell.length_b   1.000
_cell.length_c   1.000
_cell.angle_alpha   90.00
_cell.angle_beta   90.00
_cell.angle_gamma   90.00
#
_symmetry.space_group_name_H-M   'P 1'
#
loop_
_entity.id
_entity.type
_entity.pdbx_description
1 polymer ?
#
loop_
_entity_poly.entity_id
_entity_poly.type
_entity_poly.pdbx_seq_one_letter_code
_entity_poly.pdbx_strand_id
1 'polypeptide(L)'
;MEFESQDKYSESKTINVFVRPSEQLGLFELNYMFINYTLAPVSTDTNTHNGAARVIVKQADGELFMEGTYFTDRKWTEGLNTAGKVTFTRNSAA
;
A
#
# COMPACT_ATOMS: atom_id res chain seq x y z
N MET A 1 -9.84 -4.87 -5.01
CA MET A 1 -9.30 -3.75 -5.81
C MET A 1 -8.03 -4.26 -6.45
N GLU A 2 -7.88 -4.05 -7.76
CA GLU A 2 -6.73 -4.49 -8.55
C GLU A 2 -6.03 -3.26 -9.11
N PHE A 3 -4.70 -3.26 -9.07
CA PHE A 3 -3.88 -2.14 -9.51
C PHE A 3 -2.71 -2.65 -10.36
N GLU A 4 -2.47 -1.99 -11.48
CA GLU A 4 -1.36 -2.24 -12.40
C GLU A 4 -0.36 -1.09 -12.29
N SER A 5 0.95 -1.38 -12.31
CA SER A 5 1.97 -0.34 -12.39
C SER A 5 1.93 0.35 -13.76
N GLN A 6 2.36 1.61 -13.84
CA GLN A 6 2.29 2.40 -15.08
C GLN A 6 3.09 1.78 -16.23
N ASP A 7 4.18 1.10 -15.89
CA ASP A 7 5.06 0.37 -16.80
C ASP A 7 4.65 -1.10 -17.00
N LYS A 8 3.55 -1.54 -16.39
CA LYS A 8 3.04 -2.93 -16.40
C LYS A 8 4.03 -3.96 -15.86
N TYR A 9 5.02 -3.51 -15.10
CA TYR A 9 6.00 -4.38 -14.47
C TYR A 9 5.37 -5.30 -13.42
N SER A 10 4.39 -4.78 -12.68
CA SER A 10 3.71 -5.53 -11.62
C SER A 10 2.23 -5.22 -11.54
N GLU A 11 1.48 -6.22 -11.07
CA GLU A 11 0.07 -6.12 -10.74
C GLU A 11 -0.13 -6.43 -9.27
N SER A 12 -1.15 -5.86 -8.65
CA SER A 12 -1.47 -6.15 -7.25
C SER A 12 -2.96 -6.29 -7.01
N LYS A 13 -3.31 -7.13 -6.04
CA LYS A 13 -4.68 -7.42 -5.64
C LYS A 13 -4.81 -7.27 -4.13
N THR A 14 -5.76 -6.45 -3.69
CA THR A 14 -6.11 -6.37 -2.28
C THR A 14 -6.77 -7.66 -1.80
N ILE A 15 -6.26 -8.22 -0.71
CA ILE A 15 -6.76 -9.45 -0.08
C ILE A 15 -7.71 -9.12 1.07
N ASN A 16 -7.37 -8.11 1.87
CA ASN A 16 -8.17 -7.72 3.02
C ASN A 16 -8.12 -6.20 3.21
N VAL A 17 -9.23 -5.64 3.66
CA VAL A 17 -9.34 -4.23 4.07
C VAL A 17 -10.14 -4.17 5.35
N PHE A 18 -9.66 -3.39 6.31
CA PHE A 18 -10.39 -3.08 7.52
C PHE A 18 -10.26 -1.61 7.85
N VAL A 19 -11.40 -0.96 8.11
CA VAL A 19 -11.46 0.45 8.52
C VAL A 19 -11.97 0.51 9.95
N ARG A 20 -11.29 1.29 10.79
CA ARG A 20 -11.69 1.52 12.17
C ARG A 20 -11.41 2.96 12.59
N PRO A 21 -12.17 3.52 13.55
CA PRO A 21 -11.71 4.71 14.24
C PRO A 21 -10.40 4.42 15.00
N SER A 22 -9.46 5.35 14.92
CA SER A 22 -8.23 5.36 15.72
C SER A 22 -8.56 5.94 17.09
N GLU A 23 -8.45 5.11 18.13
CA GLU A 23 -8.71 5.52 19.51
C GLU A 23 -7.73 6.59 20.01
N GLN A 24 -6.51 6.65 19.42
CA GLN A 24 -5.48 7.61 19.81
C GLN A 24 -5.61 8.95 19.07
N LEU A 25 -6.04 8.94 17.81
CA LEU A 25 -6.02 10.12 16.95
C LEU A 25 -7.40 10.72 16.71
N GLY A 26 -8.49 9.99 17.01
CA GLY A 26 -9.85 10.40 16.63
C GLY A 26 -10.08 10.42 15.12
N LEU A 27 -9.19 9.83 14.33
CA LEU A 27 -9.23 9.77 12.87
C LEU A 27 -9.57 8.36 12.39
N PHE A 28 -9.98 8.20 11.13
CA PHE A 28 -10.15 6.86 10.56
C PHE A 28 -8.81 6.25 10.17
N GLU A 29 -8.59 5.01 10.61
CA GLU A 29 -7.47 4.17 10.21
C GLU A 29 -7.96 3.13 9.20
N LEU A 30 -7.26 3.02 8.08
CA LEU A 30 -7.46 1.97 7.09
C LEU A 30 -6.23 1.06 7.12
N ASN A 31 -6.48 -0.23 7.39
CA ASN A 31 -5.48 -1.29 7.27
C ASN A 31 -5.84 -2.11 6.04
N TYR A 32 -4.86 -2.41 5.20
CA TYR A 32 -5.07 -3.30 4.06
C TYR A 32 -3.90 -4.25 3.86
N MET A 33 -4.20 -5.42 3.32
CA MET A 33 -3.23 -6.40 2.86
C MET A 33 -3.44 -6.65 1.37
N PHE A 34 -2.35 -6.88 0.66
CA PHE A 34 -2.36 -7.15 -0.77
C PHE A 34 -1.32 -8.20 -1.14
N ILE A 35 -1.53 -8.84 -2.29
CA ILE A 35 -0.51 -9.62 -2.98
C ILE A 35 -0.11 -8.85 -4.25
N ASN A 36 1.18 -8.82 -4.52
CA ASN A 36 1.73 -8.29 -5.76
C ASN A 36 2.32 -9.45 -6.58
N TYR A 37 2.16 -9.35 -7.90
CA TYR A 37 2.67 -10.25 -8.90
C TYR A 37 3.60 -9.46 -9.82
N THR A 38 4.84 -9.91 -9.95
CA THR A 38 5.82 -9.34 -10.88
C THR A 38 5.98 -10.31 -12.05
N LEU A 39 5.58 -9.88 -13.26
CA LEU A 39 5.51 -10.75 -14.45
C LEU A 39 6.89 -11.16 -14.97
N ALA A 40 7.84 -10.23 -14.93
CA ALA A 40 9.23 -10.43 -15.37
C ALA A 40 10.21 -9.93 -14.28
N PRO A 41 10.38 -10.68 -13.18
CA PRO A 41 11.20 -10.23 -12.06
C PRO A 41 12.67 -10.15 -12.47
N VAL A 42 13.34 -9.08 -12.07
CA VAL A 42 14.80 -8.98 -12.18
C VAL A 42 15.43 -9.68 -10.97
N SER A 43 16.75 -9.86 -10.97
CA SER A 43 17.46 -10.63 -9.94
C SER A 43 17.22 -10.16 -8.50
N THR A 44 16.76 -8.93 -8.30
CA THR A 44 16.42 -8.34 -7.00
C THR A 44 14.97 -8.50 -6.58
N ASP A 45 14.13 -9.16 -7.37
CA ASP A 45 12.69 -9.31 -7.10
C ASP A 45 12.25 -10.75 -6.89
N THR A 46 10.99 -10.91 -6.48
CA THR A 46 10.28 -12.20 -6.39
C THR A 46 9.06 -12.14 -7.30
N ASN A 47 8.70 -13.27 -7.91
CA ASN A 47 7.49 -13.35 -8.76
C ASN A 47 6.22 -12.94 -8.01
N THR A 48 6.20 -13.18 -6.70
CA THR A 48 5.11 -12.79 -5.82
C THR A 48 5.64 -12.30 -4.47
N HIS A 49 4.93 -11.35 -3.87
CA HIS A 49 5.14 -10.95 -2.50
C HIS A 49 3.84 -10.42 -1.90
N ASN A 50 3.72 -10.51 -0.58
CA ASN A 50 2.64 -9.89 0.17
C ASN A 50 3.10 -8.52 0.66
N GLY A 51 2.12 -7.63 0.82
CA GLY A 51 2.32 -6.41 1.57
C GLY A 51 1.13 -6.09 2.43
N ALA A 52 1.37 -5.25 3.42
CA ALA A 52 0.31 -4.63 4.18
C ALA A 52 0.66 -3.18 4.47
N ALA A 53 -0.36 -2.36 4.64
CA ALA A 53 -0.18 -0.99 5.05
C ALA A 53 -1.26 -0.55 6.01
N ARG A 54 -0.90 0.46 6.79
CA ARG A 54 -1.78 1.19 7.68
C ARG A 54 -1.69 2.66 7.32
N VAL A 55 -2.81 3.27 6.99
CA VAL A 55 -2.92 4.70 6.72
C VAL A 55 -4.01 5.35 7.55
N ILE A 56 -3.80 6.62 7.86
CA ILE A 56 -4.74 7.47 8.58
C ILE A 56 -5.36 8.44 7.58
N VAL A 57 -6.69 8.53 7.58
CA VAL A 57 -7.45 9.49 6.81
C VAL A 57 -7.36 10.86 7.48
N LYS A 58 -6.92 11.87 6.73
CA LYS A 58 -6.74 13.25 7.18
C LYS A 58 -7.41 14.22 6.21
N GLN A 59 -7.75 15.39 6.74
CA GLN A 59 -8.23 16.52 5.95
C GLN A 59 -7.35 17.74 6.24
N ALA A 60 -6.85 18.39 5.18
CA ALA A 60 -6.13 19.66 5.26
C ALA A 60 -6.49 20.51 4.05
N ASP A 61 -6.67 21.82 4.24
CA ASP A 61 -6.98 22.78 3.17
C ASP A 61 -8.18 22.39 2.28
N GLY A 62 -9.16 21.70 2.86
CA GLY A 62 -10.35 21.20 2.16
C GLY A 62 -10.12 19.89 1.39
N GLU A 63 -8.90 19.37 1.33
CA GLU A 63 -8.56 18.14 0.64
C GLU A 63 -8.47 16.93 1.58
N LEU A 64 -8.92 15.77 1.09
CA LEU A 64 -8.82 14.50 1.79
C LEU A 64 -7.58 13.75 1.30
N PHE A 65 -6.72 13.35 2.24
CA PHE A 65 -5.56 12.53 1.95
C PHE A 65 -5.39 11.43 2.99
N MET A 66 -4.63 10.40 2.65
CA MET A 66 -4.27 9.33 3.58
C MET A 66 -2.76 9.21 3.63
N GLU A 67 -2.20 9.07 4.82
CA GLU A 67 -0.77 8.83 5.00
C GLU A 67 -0.52 7.71 5.99
N GLY A 68 0.59 7.02 5.85
CA GLY A 68 1.02 6.07 6.85
C GLY A 68 2.21 5.25 6.40
N THR A 69 2.24 3.99 6.83
CA THR A 69 3.36 3.09 6.60
C THR A 69 2.92 1.80 5.94
N TYR A 70 3.81 1.24 5.13
CA TYR A 70 3.62 -0.05 4.50
C TYR A 70 4.84 -0.94 4.74
N PHE A 71 4.66 -2.24 4.58
CA PHE A 71 5.73 -3.22 4.47
C PHE A 71 5.41 -4.26 3.39
N THR A 72 6.44 -4.91 2.87
CA THR A 72 6.33 -6.07 2.00
C THR A 72 7.26 -7.17 2.48
N ASP A 73 6.91 -8.43 2.22
CA ASP A 73 7.80 -9.58 2.43
C ASP A 73 8.69 -9.89 1.21
N ARG A 74 8.79 -8.96 0.25
CA ARG A 74 9.57 -9.09 -0.98
C ARG A 74 11.01 -9.49 -0.64
N LYS A 75 11.47 -10.64 -1.12
CA LYS A 75 12.81 -11.18 -0.85
C LYS A 75 13.22 -11.20 0.64
N TRP A 76 12.27 -11.46 1.54
CA TRP A 76 12.55 -11.44 2.99
C TRP A 76 13.62 -12.45 3.43
N THR A 77 13.75 -13.60 2.75
CA THR A 77 14.78 -14.63 3.04
C THR A 77 16.20 -14.13 2.78
N GLU A 78 16.36 -13.08 1.97
CA GLU A 78 17.64 -12.43 1.67
C GLU A 78 17.80 -11.11 2.45
N GLY A 79 16.85 -10.77 3.36
CA GLY A 79 16.86 -9.51 4.10
C GLY A 79 16.55 -8.27 3.25
N LEU A 80 15.89 -8.45 2.10
CA LEU A 80 15.55 -7.37 1.15
C LEU A 80 14.08 -6.96 1.20
N ASN A 81 13.38 -7.26 2.30
CA ASN A 81 12.03 -6.78 2.55
C ASN A 81 11.99 -5.25 2.57
N THR A 82 10.90 -4.68 2.07
CA THR A 82 10.78 -3.21 2.02
C THR A 82 9.75 -2.74 3.03
N ALA A 83 10.02 -1.60 3.65
CA ALA A 83 9.06 -0.85 4.44
C ALA A 83 9.27 0.63 4.16
N GLY A 84 8.20 1.40 4.25
CA GLY A 84 8.27 2.82 3.90
C GLY A 84 7.02 3.57 4.28
N LYS A 85 6.98 4.83 3.85
CA LYS A 85 5.81 5.69 3.96
C LYS A 85 5.04 5.68 2.65
N VAL A 86 3.72 5.76 2.75
CA VAL A 86 2.83 5.91 1.60
C VAL A 86 1.85 7.04 1.85
N THR A 87 1.57 7.80 0.80
CA THR A 87 0.57 8.87 0.80
C THR A 87 -0.37 8.67 -0.38
N PHE A 88 -1.66 8.78 -0.12
CA PHE A 88 -2.71 8.76 -1.13
C PHE A 88 -3.40 10.11 -1.16
N THR A 89 -3.48 10.70 -2.35
CA THR A 89 -4.25 11.92 -2.60
C THR A 89 -5.36 11.61 -3.59
N ARG A 90 -6.50 12.29 -3.46
CA ARG A 90 -7.54 12.26 -4.49
C ARG A 90 -7.23 13.39 -5.46
N ASN A 91 -7.00 13.07 -6.74
CA ASN A 91 -6.96 14.10 -7.77
C ASN A 91 -8.39 14.64 -7.95
N SER A 92 -8.60 15.92 -7.66
CA SER A 92 -9.91 16.59 -7.76
C SER A 92 -10.37 16.82 -9.21
N ALA A 93 -9.63 16.32 -10.21
CA ALA A 93 -9.98 16.37 -11.62
C ALA A 93 -10.64 15.05 -12.07
N ALA A 94 -11.95 14.95 -11.86
CA ALA A 94 -12.84 14.01 -12.54
C ALA A 94 -14.24 14.62 -12.66
#